data_AF-A0A7S2XC53-F1
#
_entry.id   AF-A0A7S2XC53-F1
#
_cell.length_a   1.000
_cell.length_b   1.000
_cell.length_c   1.000
_cell.angle_alpha   90.00
_cell.angle_beta   90.00
_cell.angle_gamma   90.00
#
_symmetry.space_group_name_H-M   'P 1'
#
loop_
_entity.id
_entity.type
_entity.pdbx_description
1 polymer ?
#
loop_
_entity_poly.entity_id
_entity_poly.type
_entity_poly.pdbx_seq_one_letter_code
_entity_poly.pdbx_strand_id
1 'polypeptide(L)'
;MCGITDWVCSSVFRSFSVILFTWELKFACCNTCFAKNMGFMYSWTGRLMFFVFVGTLSFGIAYPAGLVIGIWTFVNMTWNMFVIFYHPTYFSTLKNKAESEFRDAMLKEASRRAGADIKALDAGIPKKQWDEEQKIREAQEEIIAGIPEASGQAEISQEDGNWVMRTDDQSGTAYWVNQVTGEQSWERPS
;
A
#
# COMPACT_ATOMS: atom_id res chain seq x y z
N MET A 1 37.97 6.83 32.67
CA MET A 1 37.27 6.69 31.37
C MET A 1 35.83 6.20 31.58
N CYS A 2 35.04 6.90 32.43
CA CYS A 2 33.74 6.40 32.90
C CYS A 2 32.52 7.16 32.33
N GLY A 3 32.68 8.38 31.82
CA GLY A 3 31.51 9.22 31.48
C GLY A 3 30.74 8.81 30.23
N ILE A 4 31.45 8.51 29.13
CA ILE A 4 30.81 8.30 27.80
C ILE A 4 30.22 6.90 27.69
N THR A 5 30.95 5.89 28.16
CA THR A 5 30.53 4.49 28.12
C THR A 5 29.29 4.24 28.98
N ASP A 6 29.21 4.84 30.16
CA ASP A 6 28.05 4.71 31.05
C ASP A 6 26.79 5.40 30.48
N TRP A 7 26.97 6.55 29.83
CA TRP A 7 25.87 7.28 29.19
C TRP A 7 25.33 6.54 27.97
N VAL A 8 26.22 5.97 27.15
CA VAL A 8 25.84 5.13 26.00
C VAL A 8 25.13 3.87 26.49
N CYS A 9 25.66 3.20 27.51
CA CYS A 9 25.06 2.00 28.09
C CYS A 9 23.65 2.28 28.63
N SER A 10 23.49 3.34 29.44
CA SER A 10 22.18 3.75 29.96
C SER A 10 21.19 4.16 28.86
N SER A 11 21.67 4.82 27.80
CA SER A 11 20.84 5.17 26.64
C SER A 11 20.35 3.93 25.89
N VAL A 12 21.21 2.95 25.67
CA VAL A 12 20.86 1.68 25.02
C VAL A 12 19.85 0.90 25.86
N PHE A 13 20.05 0.79 27.18
CA PHE A 13 19.10 0.12 28.07
C PHE A 13 17.72 0.81 28.09
N ARG A 14 17.68 2.15 28.15
CA ARG A 14 16.43 2.91 28.08
C ARG A 14 15.72 2.70 26.75
N SER A 15 16.47 2.73 25.64
CA SER A 15 15.92 2.53 24.30
C SER A 15 15.35 1.11 24.15
N PHE A 16 16.09 0.10 24.62
CA PHE A 16 15.66 -1.30 24.56
C PHE A 16 14.44 -1.57 25.45
N SER A 17 14.38 -0.97 26.64
CA SER A 17 13.25 -1.07 27.56
C SER A 17 11.99 -0.42 26.99
N VAL A 18 12.12 0.75 26.34
CA VAL A 18 11.00 1.38 25.61
C VAL A 18 10.56 0.51 24.44
N ILE A 19 11.48 -0.09 23.68
CA ILE A 19 11.16 -1.00 22.58
C ILE A 19 10.34 -2.21 23.07
N LEU A 20 10.78 -2.86 24.15
CA LEU A 20 10.07 -4.00 24.74
C LEU A 20 8.69 -3.61 25.32
N PHE A 21 8.63 -2.48 26.02
CA PHE A 21 7.38 -1.96 26.58
C PHE A 21 6.38 -1.62 25.49
N THR A 22 6.83 -0.97 24.42
CA THR A 22 5.96 -0.58 23.30
C THR A 22 5.53 -1.79 22.47
N TRP A 23 6.36 -2.83 22.41
CA TRP A 23 6.03 -4.12 21.82
C TRP A 23 4.96 -4.88 22.64
N GLU A 24 5.10 -4.94 23.96
CA GLU A 24 4.10 -5.57 24.86
C GLU A 24 2.75 -4.83 24.87
N LEU A 25 2.79 -3.50 24.76
CA LEU A 25 1.57 -2.67 24.79
C LEU A 25 0.78 -2.64 23.49
N LYS A 26 1.24 -3.31 22.42
CA LYS A 26 0.55 -3.39 21.12
C LYS A 26 0.02 -2.04 20.61
N PHE A 27 0.75 -0.93 20.85
CA PHE A 27 0.29 0.38 20.37
C PHE A 27 0.25 0.40 18.84
N ALA A 28 -0.92 0.67 18.26
CA ALA A 28 -1.18 0.60 16.82
C ALA A 28 -0.21 1.42 15.96
N CYS A 29 0.20 2.60 16.43
CA CYS A 29 1.16 3.47 15.74
C CYS A 29 2.58 2.87 15.74
N CYS A 30 3.02 2.34 16.88
CA CYS A 30 4.36 1.76 16.99
C CYS A 30 4.47 0.43 16.26
N ASN A 31 3.40 -0.38 16.25
CA ASN A 31 3.35 -1.64 15.53
C ASN A 31 3.64 -1.46 14.03
N THR A 32 3.18 -0.35 13.44
CA THR A 32 3.43 0.03 12.05
C THR A 32 4.88 0.45 11.80
N CYS A 33 5.47 1.25 12.70
CA CYS A 33 6.87 1.65 12.60
C CYS A 33 7.82 0.44 12.75
N PHE A 34 7.47 -0.46 13.68
CA PHE A 34 8.20 -1.68 13.93
C PHE A 34 8.10 -2.67 12.77
N ALA A 35 6.94 -2.78 12.13
CA ALA A 35 6.79 -3.63 10.96
C ALA A 35 7.61 -3.15 9.75
N LYS A 36 7.77 -1.83 9.57
CA LYS A 36 8.59 -1.25 8.48
C LYS A 36 10.09 -1.46 8.69
N ASN A 37 10.59 -1.32 9.92
CA ASN A 37 12.03 -1.35 10.21
C ASN A 37 12.52 -2.72 10.71
N MET A 38 11.64 -3.54 11.29
CA MET A 38 11.96 -4.84 11.88
C MET A 38 10.98 -5.94 11.42
N GLY A 39 10.81 -6.07 10.10
CA GLY A 39 10.01 -7.16 9.50
C GLY A 39 10.47 -8.56 9.92
N PHE A 40 11.72 -8.71 10.37
CA PHE A 40 12.27 -9.92 10.98
C PHE A 40 11.48 -10.42 12.20
N MET A 41 10.88 -9.53 13.01
CA MET A 41 10.16 -9.93 14.24
C MET A 41 8.76 -10.50 14.01
N TYR A 42 8.20 -10.32 12.81
CA TYR A 42 6.95 -10.98 12.40
C TYR A 42 7.17 -12.38 11.84
N SER A 43 8.44 -12.77 11.60
CA SER A 43 8.81 -14.14 11.26
C SER A 43 9.05 -14.96 12.52
N TRP A 44 8.51 -16.18 12.55
CA TRP A 44 8.72 -17.13 13.65
C TRP A 44 10.20 -17.42 13.91
N THR A 45 10.99 -17.54 12.84
CA THR A 45 12.44 -17.73 12.92
C THR A 45 13.12 -16.53 13.57
N GLY A 46 12.67 -15.31 13.28
CA GLY A 46 13.28 -14.11 13.84
C GLY A 46 12.94 -13.87 15.30
N ARG A 47 11.71 -14.22 15.71
CA ARG A 47 11.30 -14.19 17.12
C ARG A 47 12.08 -15.20 17.98
N LEU A 48 12.35 -16.40 17.45
CA LEU A 48 13.17 -17.41 18.13
C LEU A 48 14.64 -16.95 18.25
N MET A 49 15.22 -16.43 17.17
CA MET A 49 16.59 -15.90 17.18
C MET A 49 16.75 -14.74 18.16
N PHE A 50 15.74 -13.86 18.26
CA PHE A 50 15.72 -12.78 19.25
C PHE A 50 15.72 -13.31 20.69
N PHE A 51 14.89 -14.29 21.02
CA PHE A 51 14.87 -14.87 22.37
C PHE A 51 16.14 -15.65 22.70
N VAL A 52 16.75 -16.32 21.73
CA VAL A 52 18.07 -16.95 21.89
C VAL A 52 19.13 -15.90 22.22
N PHE A 53 19.15 -14.77 21.48
CA PHE A 53 20.05 -13.65 21.73
C PHE A 53 19.85 -13.01 23.11
N VAL A 54 18.60 -12.68 23.48
CA VAL A 54 18.27 -12.09 24.79
C VAL A 54 18.58 -13.08 25.93
N GLY A 55 18.30 -14.36 25.74
CA GLY A 55 18.62 -15.41 26.70
C GLY A 55 20.13 -15.54 26.92
N THR A 56 20.95 -15.47 25.85
CA THR A 56 22.41 -15.51 25.98
C THR A 56 22.99 -14.27 26.65
N LEU A 57 22.43 -13.08 26.37
CA LEU A 57 22.82 -11.86 27.09
C LEU A 57 22.51 -11.93 28.59
N SER A 58 21.43 -12.62 28.97
CA SER A 58 21.00 -12.74 30.37
C SER A 58 21.99 -13.56 31.22
N PHE A 59 22.70 -14.51 30.61
CA PHE A 59 23.79 -15.25 31.27
C PHE A 59 25.08 -14.43 31.45
N GLY A 60 25.24 -13.33 30.69
CA GLY A 60 26.38 -12.43 30.81
C GLY A 60 26.32 -11.47 32.00
N ILE A 61 25.15 -11.33 32.63
CA ILE A 61 24.98 -10.50 33.83
C ILE A 61 25.34 -11.36 35.06
N ALA A 62 26.41 -11.00 35.78
CA ALA A 62 26.94 -11.71 36.95
C ALA A 62 26.06 -11.59 38.22
N TYR A 63 24.74 -11.70 38.04
CA TYR A 63 23.74 -11.62 39.10
C TYR A 63 22.83 -12.86 39.00
N PRO A 64 22.53 -13.54 40.12
CA PRO A 64 21.76 -14.79 40.09
C PRO A 64 20.37 -14.64 39.46
N ALA A 65 19.76 -13.45 39.48
CA ALA A 65 18.50 -13.25 38.77
C ALA A 65 18.65 -13.27 37.24
N GLY A 66 19.81 -12.92 36.68
CA GLY A 66 20.05 -13.02 35.23
C GLY A 66 19.98 -14.46 34.74
N LEU A 67 20.50 -15.40 35.53
CA LEU A 67 20.40 -16.84 35.27
C LEU A 67 18.94 -17.33 35.31
N VAL A 68 18.17 -16.90 36.32
CA VAL A 68 16.74 -17.26 36.45
C VAL A 68 15.92 -16.71 35.29
N ILE A 69 16.13 -15.43 34.93
CA ILE A 69 15.45 -14.77 33.80
C ILE A 69 15.82 -15.43 32.47
N GLY A 70 17.10 -15.78 32.29
CA GLY A 70 17.58 -16.52 31.12
C GLY A 70 16.86 -17.86 30.96
N ILE A 71 16.85 -18.69 32.01
CA ILE A 71 16.15 -19.98 32.01
C ILE A 71 14.66 -19.81 31.73
N TRP A 72 13.99 -18.85 32.37
CA TRP A 72 12.56 -18.58 32.15
C TRP A 72 12.27 -18.18 30.70
N THR A 73 13.17 -17.41 30.08
CA THR A 73 13.07 -17.00 28.66
C THR A 73 13.19 -18.21 27.73
N PHE A 74 14.11 -19.14 28.00
CA PHE A 74 14.25 -20.39 27.23
C PHE A 74 13.05 -21.32 27.40
N VAL A 75 12.46 -21.40 28.58
CA VAL A 75 11.22 -22.17 28.82
C VAL A 75 10.05 -21.55 28.05
N ASN A 76 9.87 -20.23 28.11
CA ASN A 76 8.83 -19.52 27.35
C ASN A 76 9.02 -19.71 25.83
N MET A 77 10.27 -19.61 25.35
CA MET A 77 10.63 -19.88 23.96
C MET A 77 10.26 -21.32 23.54
N THR A 78 10.62 -22.30 24.36
CA THR A 78 10.35 -23.73 24.08
C THR A 78 8.85 -23.99 24.04
N TRP A 79 8.08 -23.37 24.94
CA TRP A 79 6.62 -23.41 24.92
C TRP A 79 6.04 -22.76 23.66
N ASN A 80 6.55 -21.58 23.27
CA ASN A 80 6.15 -20.90 22.04
C ASN A 80 6.43 -21.76 20.80
N MET A 81 7.60 -22.40 20.77
CA MET A 81 8.04 -23.30 19.71
C MET A 81 7.17 -24.56 19.61
N PHE A 82 6.84 -25.17 20.77
CA PHE A 82 5.94 -26.32 20.84
C PHE A 82 4.56 -26.01 20.27
N VAL A 83 3.97 -24.86 20.66
CA VAL A 83 2.65 -24.42 20.15
C VAL A 83 2.66 -24.24 18.63
N ILE A 84 3.75 -23.68 18.08
CA ILE A 84 3.88 -23.47 16.63
C ILE A 84 3.99 -24.79 15.86
N PHE A 85 4.73 -25.77 16.38
CA PHE A 85 4.88 -27.07 15.71
C PHE A 85 3.64 -27.96 15.81
N TYR A 86 2.91 -27.92 16.93
CA TYR A 86 1.71 -28.74 17.12
C TYR A 86 0.46 -28.15 16.45
N HIS A 87 0.40 -26.84 16.23
CA HIS A 87 -0.70 -26.18 15.53
C HIS A 87 -0.22 -25.40 14.31
N PRO A 88 0.15 -26.07 13.20
CA PRO A 88 0.57 -25.40 11.96
C PRO A 88 -0.55 -24.49 11.39
N THR A 89 -1.81 -24.87 11.59
CA THR A 89 -2.97 -24.07 11.19
C THR A 89 -3.02 -22.73 11.93
N TYR A 90 -2.77 -22.74 13.25
CA TYR A 90 -2.74 -21.53 14.07
C TYR A 90 -1.64 -20.56 13.62
N PHE A 91 -0.47 -21.10 13.26
CA PHE A 91 0.62 -20.30 12.72
C PHE A 91 0.26 -19.63 11.38
N SER A 92 -0.38 -20.37 10.47
CA SER A 92 -0.80 -19.81 9.17
C SER A 92 -1.81 -18.67 9.34
N THR A 93 -2.75 -18.79 10.28
CA THR A 93 -3.73 -17.74 10.58
C THR A 93 -3.05 -16.50 11.18
N LEU A 94 -2.09 -16.69 12.10
CA LEU A 94 -1.30 -15.58 12.66
C LEU A 94 -0.47 -14.87 11.60
N LYS A 95 0.19 -15.62 10.72
CA LYS A 95 1.00 -15.08 9.62
C LYS A 95 0.14 -14.24 8.68
N ASN A 96 -0.98 -14.79 8.22
CA ASN A 96 -1.86 -14.11 7.27
C ASN A 96 -2.46 -12.83 7.87
N LYS A 97 -2.82 -12.87 9.16
CA LYS A 97 -3.32 -11.68 9.87
C LYS A 97 -2.25 -10.60 10.03
N ALA A 98 -1.03 -10.99 10.38
CA ALA A 98 0.09 -10.06 10.46
C ALA A 98 0.43 -9.45 9.08
N GLU A 99 0.37 -10.26 8.02
CA GLU A 99 0.63 -9.83 6.64
C GLU A 99 -0.45 -8.86 6.13
N SER A 100 -1.73 -9.10 6.45
CA SER A 100 -2.80 -8.17 6.12
C SER A 100 -2.67 -6.84 6.86
N GLU A 101 -2.40 -6.87 8.17
CA GLU A 101 -2.19 -5.67 8.97
C GLU A 101 -1.00 -4.84 8.46
N PHE A 102 0.08 -5.51 8.06
CA PHE A 102 1.24 -4.85 7.47
C PHE A 102 0.92 -4.21 6.12
N ARG A 103 0.20 -4.94 5.25
CA ARG A 103 -0.21 -4.46 3.94
C ARG A 103 -1.10 -3.22 4.05
N ASP A 104 -2.06 -3.22 4.97
CA ASP A 104 -2.94 -2.08 5.22
C ASP A 104 -2.17 -0.86 5.72
N ALA A 105 -1.19 -1.07 6.61
CA ALA A 105 -0.34 0.00 7.11
C ALA A 105 0.58 0.59 6.02
N MET A 106 1.06 -0.24 5.09
CA MET A 106 1.83 0.19 3.92
C MET A 106 0.95 0.99 2.95
N LEU A 107 -0.26 0.51 2.65
CA LEU A 107 -1.22 1.20 1.79
C LEU A 107 -1.61 2.57 2.35
N LYS A 108 -1.85 2.66 3.67
CA LYS A 108 -2.16 3.93 4.34
C LYS A 108 -1.01 4.94 4.22
N GLU A 109 0.23 4.48 4.33
CA GLU A 109 1.39 5.36 4.13
C GLU A 109 1.56 5.77 2.67
N ALA A 110 1.40 4.85 1.72
CA ALA A 110 1.47 5.14 0.30
C ALA A 110 0.41 6.17 -0.10
N SER A 111 -0.82 6.02 0.39
CA SER A 111 -1.91 6.99 0.22
C SER A 111 -1.55 8.36 0.83
N ARG A 112 -0.95 8.38 2.03
CA ARG A 112 -0.50 9.63 2.67
C ARG A 112 0.57 10.34 1.84
N ARG A 113 1.52 9.59 1.26
CA ARG A 113 2.57 10.13 0.38
C ARG A 113 1.99 10.62 -0.95
N ALA A 114 1.14 9.83 -1.60
CA ALA A 114 0.46 10.24 -2.82
C ALA A 114 -0.41 11.49 -2.60
N GLY A 115 -1.10 11.60 -1.47
CA GLY A 115 -1.84 12.81 -1.10
C GLY A 115 -0.94 14.02 -0.84
N ALA A 116 0.25 13.81 -0.27
CA ALA A 116 1.25 14.88 -0.12
C ALA A 116 1.82 15.32 -1.48
N ASP A 117 2.05 14.40 -2.41
CA ASP A 117 2.50 14.69 -3.77
C ASP A 117 1.43 15.43 -4.58
N ILE A 118 0.16 14.99 -4.53
CA ILE A 118 -0.96 15.71 -5.16
C ILE A 118 -1.07 17.12 -4.57
N LYS A 119 -0.94 17.27 -3.26
CA LYS A 119 -0.96 18.59 -2.62
C LYS A 119 0.24 19.46 -2.99
N ALA A 120 1.41 18.86 -3.24
CA ALA A 120 2.59 19.56 -3.72
C ALA A 120 2.47 19.97 -5.20
N LEU A 121 1.87 19.11 -6.03
CA LEU A 121 1.52 19.42 -7.42
C LEU A 121 0.51 20.56 -7.47
N ASP A 122 -0.56 20.51 -6.68
CA ASP A 122 -1.57 21.57 -6.56
C ASP A 122 -0.96 22.89 -6.08
N ALA A 123 -0.06 22.84 -5.09
CA ALA A 123 0.68 24.02 -4.63
C ALA A 123 1.66 24.60 -5.67
N GLY A 124 2.12 23.78 -6.63
CA GLY A 124 3.01 24.18 -7.72
C GLY A 124 2.28 24.72 -8.95
N ILE A 125 0.96 24.50 -9.07
CA ILE A 125 0.18 25.04 -10.18
C ILE A 125 -0.29 26.46 -9.79
N PRO A 126 0.15 27.51 -10.50
CA PRO A 126 -0.30 28.86 -10.20
C PRO A 126 -1.82 28.96 -10.41
N LYS A 127 -2.54 29.35 -9.36
CA LYS A 127 -4.02 29.48 -9.32
C LYS A 127 -4.62 30.21 -10.54
N LYS A 128 -3.86 31.16 -11.10
CA LYS A 128 -4.20 31.94 -12.29
C LYS A 128 -4.41 31.08 -13.56
N GLN A 129 -3.68 29.98 -13.71
CA GLN A 129 -3.77 29.10 -14.88
C GLN A 129 -5.09 28.31 -14.91
N TRP A 130 -5.58 27.90 -13.73
CA TRP A 130 -6.90 27.26 -13.60
C TRP A 130 -8.04 28.22 -13.98
N ASP A 131 -7.99 29.47 -13.52
CA ASP A 131 -9.02 30.47 -13.82
C ASP A 131 -9.07 30.82 -15.32
N GLU A 132 -7.93 30.81 -16.02
CA GLU A 132 -7.85 31.05 -17.47
C GLU A 132 -8.34 29.83 -18.28
N GLU A 133 -7.98 28.61 -17.89
CA GLU A 133 -8.47 27.38 -18.54
C GLU A 133 -9.99 27.17 -18.35
N GLN A 134 -10.55 27.51 -17.19
CA GLN A 134 -11.99 27.45 -16.95
C GLN A 134 -12.73 28.47 -17.84
N LYS A 135 -12.24 29.71 -17.95
CA LYS A 135 -12.82 30.71 -18.84
C LYS A 135 -12.78 30.30 -20.31
N ILE A 136 -11.71 29.65 -20.75
CA ILE A 136 -11.61 29.13 -22.13
C ILE A 136 -12.61 27.99 -22.33
N ARG A 137 -12.80 27.11 -21.35
CA ARG A 137 -13.79 26.02 -21.39
C ARG A 137 -15.23 26.54 -21.43
N GLU A 138 -15.58 27.47 -20.56
CA GLU A 138 -16.89 28.11 -20.51
C GLU A 138 -17.17 28.88 -21.82
N ALA A 139 -16.18 29.62 -22.32
CA ALA A 139 -16.31 30.32 -23.61
C ALA A 139 -16.46 29.34 -24.80
N GLN A 140 -15.81 28.19 -24.77
CA GLN A 140 -16.00 27.15 -25.79
C GLN A 140 -17.40 26.51 -25.70
N GLU A 141 -17.91 26.26 -24.48
CA GLU A 141 -19.28 25.78 -24.28
C GLU A 141 -20.33 26.79 -24.75
N GLU A 142 -20.12 28.09 -24.52
CA GLU A 142 -20.99 29.15 -25.03
C GLU A 142 -20.93 29.27 -26.55
N ILE A 143 -19.75 29.13 -27.16
CA ILE A 143 -19.61 29.10 -28.63
C ILE A 143 -20.33 27.88 -29.21
N ILE A 144 -20.17 26.69 -28.61
CA ILE A 144 -20.84 25.46 -29.05
C ILE A 144 -22.37 25.57 -28.88
N ALA A 145 -22.84 26.15 -27.77
CA ALA A 145 -24.25 26.39 -27.51
C ALA A 145 -24.86 27.50 -28.38
N GLY A 146 -24.02 28.40 -28.91
CA GLY A 146 -24.42 29.55 -29.72
C GLY A 146 -24.38 29.35 -31.24
N ILE A 147 -23.96 28.19 -31.73
CA ILE A 147 -24.02 27.88 -33.18
C ILE A 147 -25.49 27.69 -33.58
N PRO A 148 -26.06 28.54 -34.44
CA PRO A 148 -27.41 28.33 -34.96
C PRO A 148 -27.39 27.14 -35.92
N GLU A 149 -28.37 26.25 -35.78
CA GLU A 149 -28.59 24.99 -36.52
C GLU A 149 -28.76 25.15 -38.05
N ALA A 150 -28.42 26.30 -38.64
CA ALA A 150 -28.76 26.64 -40.02
C ALA A 150 -27.63 27.36 -40.77
N SER A 151 -26.67 26.59 -41.30
CA SER A 151 -26.16 26.77 -42.68
C SER A 151 -25.34 25.56 -43.16
N GLY A 152 -26.00 24.67 -43.91
CA GLY A 152 -25.47 23.96 -45.08
C GLY A 152 -24.21 23.09 -44.97
N GLN A 153 -24.44 21.78 -44.83
CA GLN A 153 -23.64 20.66 -45.37
C GLN A 153 -22.21 20.46 -44.85
N ALA A 154 -22.14 19.79 -43.70
CA ALA A 154 -21.58 18.44 -43.64
C ALA A 154 -22.26 17.76 -42.44
N GLU A 155 -23.18 16.82 -42.71
CA GLU A 155 -23.65 15.88 -41.70
C GLU A 155 -22.43 15.10 -41.19
N ILE A 156 -21.85 15.57 -40.08
CA ILE A 156 -21.16 14.69 -39.16
C ILE A 156 -22.28 14.14 -38.29
N SER A 157 -22.97 13.13 -38.81
CA SER A 157 -23.84 12.28 -38.02
C SER A 157 -23.02 11.80 -36.84
N GLN A 158 -23.31 12.35 -35.67
CA GLN A 158 -22.82 11.86 -34.39
C GLN A 158 -23.71 10.69 -33.92
N GLU A 159 -24.06 9.82 -34.86
CA GLU A 159 -24.45 8.45 -34.60
C GLU A 159 -23.39 7.62 -35.31
N ASP A 160 -22.88 6.57 -34.66
CA ASP A 160 -21.84 5.65 -35.16
C ASP A 160 -20.37 5.92 -34.80
N GLY A 161 -20.09 6.53 -33.64
CA GLY A 161 -18.74 6.39 -33.04
C GLY A 161 -18.35 4.92 -32.76
N ASN A 162 -19.33 4.02 -32.75
CA ASN A 162 -19.15 2.61 -32.41
C ASN A 162 -19.25 1.66 -33.60
N TRP A 163 -19.66 2.09 -34.79
CA TRP A 163 -19.73 1.21 -35.97
C TRP A 163 -18.51 1.42 -36.87
N VAL A 164 -17.83 0.32 -37.19
CA VAL A 164 -16.66 0.33 -38.07
C VAL A 164 -16.92 -0.50 -39.30
N MET A 165 -16.65 0.08 -40.47
CA MET A 165 -16.74 -0.62 -41.74
C MET A 165 -15.57 -1.61 -41.87
N ARG A 166 -15.90 -2.86 -42.13
CA ARG A 166 -14.96 -3.94 -42.43
C ARG A 166 -15.28 -4.50 -43.82
N THR A 167 -14.28 -5.07 -44.45
CA THR A 167 -14.45 -5.81 -45.71
C THR A 167 -14.17 -7.27 -45.42
N ASP A 168 -15.07 -8.15 -45.82
CA ASP A 168 -14.85 -9.60 -45.70
C ASP A 168 -13.88 -10.07 -46.79
N ASP A 169 -12.79 -10.72 -46.38
CA ASP A 169 -11.70 -11.15 -47.26
C ASP A 169 -12.12 -12.28 -48.24
N GLN A 170 -13.24 -12.97 -47.97
CA GLN A 170 -13.72 -14.05 -48.84
C GLN A 170 -14.72 -13.59 -49.91
N SER A 171 -15.57 -12.61 -49.57
CA SER A 171 -16.62 -12.11 -50.47
C SER A 171 -16.31 -10.74 -51.08
N GLY A 172 -15.32 -10.01 -50.55
CA GLY A 172 -14.98 -8.65 -50.97
C GLY A 172 -16.08 -7.62 -50.71
N THR A 173 -17.12 -8.00 -49.95
CA THR A 173 -18.27 -7.14 -49.68
C THR A 173 -18.07 -6.40 -48.37
N ALA A 174 -18.36 -5.10 -48.35
CA ALA A 174 -18.22 -4.28 -47.17
C ALA A 174 -19.44 -4.41 -46.25
N TYR A 175 -19.19 -4.49 -44.94
CA TYR A 175 -20.20 -4.57 -43.89
C TYR A 175 -19.80 -3.71 -42.69
N TRP A 176 -20.78 -3.31 -41.88
CA TRP A 176 -20.60 -2.50 -40.69
C TRP A 176 -20.67 -3.38 -39.45
N VAL A 177 -19.72 -3.22 -38.51
CA VAL A 177 -19.72 -3.94 -37.23
C VAL A 177 -19.74 -2.96 -36.05
N ASN A 178 -20.66 -3.16 -35.11
CA ASN A 178 -20.73 -2.40 -33.87
C ASN A 178 -19.70 -2.92 -32.87
N GLN A 179 -18.77 -2.09 -32.44
CA GLN A 179 -17.70 -2.46 -31.50
C GLN A 179 -18.20 -2.68 -30.06
N VAL A 180 -19.40 -2.17 -29.72
CA VAL A 180 -19.98 -2.29 -28.37
C VAL A 180 -20.91 -3.50 -28.27
N THR A 181 -21.75 -3.75 -29.28
CA THR A 181 -22.74 -4.85 -29.25
C THR A 181 -22.30 -6.10 -30.02
N GLY A 182 -21.33 -5.97 -30.94
CA GLY A 182 -20.89 -7.07 -31.81
C GLY A 182 -21.83 -7.37 -32.98
N GLU A 183 -22.86 -6.57 -33.18
CA GLU A 183 -23.83 -6.72 -34.28
C GLU A 183 -23.21 -6.34 -35.63
N GLN A 184 -23.69 -7.00 -36.70
CA GLN A 184 -23.22 -6.81 -38.06
C GLN A 184 -24.39 -6.40 -38.97
N SER A 185 -24.17 -5.40 -39.81
CA SER A 185 -25.17 -4.91 -40.77
C SER A 185 -24.54 -4.68 -42.15
N TRP A 186 -25.30 -4.98 -43.20
CA TRP A 186 -24.91 -4.74 -44.60
C TRP A 186 -25.34 -3.35 -45.09
N GLU A 187 -26.25 -2.71 -44.38
CA GLU A 187 -26.67 -1.33 -44.60
C GLU A 187 -25.99 -0.43 -43.57
N ARG A 188 -25.57 0.75 -44.01
CA ARG A 188 -24.95 1.73 -43.12
C ARG A 188 -26.00 2.13 -42.07
N PRO A 189 -25.72 1.99 -40.77
CA PRO A 189 -26.63 2.46 -39.74
C PRO A 189 -26.81 3.98 -39.91
N SER A 190 -28.07 4.41 -39.83
CA SER A 190 -28.45 5.83 -39.83
C SER A 190 -28.34 6.39 -38.43
#